data_AF-A0A7C7M1C5-F1
#
_entry.id   AF-A0A7C7M1C5-F1
#
_cell.length_a   1.000
_cell.length_b   1.000
_cell.length_c   1.000
_cell.angle_alpha   90.00
_cell.angle_beta   90.00
_cell.angle_gamma   90.00
#
_symmetry.space_group_name_H-M   'P 1'
#
loop_
_entity.id
_entity.type
_entity.pdbx_description
1 polymer ?
#
loop_
_entity_poly.entity_id
_entity_poly.type
_entity_poly.pdbx_seq_one_letter_code
_entity_poly.pdbx_strand_id
1 'polypeptide(L)'
;MTDEAPQPEIIKKPFKELVLTQVARLINVAMIVAAYLLISNDLFEIALVVFIFSKWRIFFTRPRLWFTNLVNSLCDVTFGLSILRLMELYYPVDEQIAIGLAGVLFIWQLILKPLTSHWAVRLQALLCIVAANTTIWTLYADPDMLHGSLAVLLSIIAAYASGRHVLRQVDSEKIREEIRGKILTVWVFIAAQLAWFFWLWNVYYGLRLFDVYVPQAAIIFGITFSYLGSVLLYQQPEESKPSSRRFMVQQTISYSIIMVAIIVLTNWNTSIQ
;
A
#
# COMPACT_ATOMS: atom_id res chain seq x y z
N MET A 1 -46.67 -16.86 25.43
CA MET A 1 -46.17 -17.23 24.09
C MET A 1 -44.92 -16.42 23.87
N THR A 2 -43.78 -17.03 24.15
CA THR A 2 -42.45 -16.42 24.01
C THR A 2 -42.02 -16.56 22.56
N ASP A 3 -41.87 -15.42 21.87
CA ASP A 3 -41.24 -15.34 20.55
C ASP A 3 -39.81 -15.85 20.64
N GLU A 4 -39.55 -17.03 20.09
CA GLU A 4 -38.20 -17.51 19.84
C GLU A 4 -37.59 -16.67 18.72
N ALA A 5 -36.55 -15.91 19.05
CA ALA A 5 -35.77 -15.16 18.07
C ALA A 5 -35.22 -16.13 16.99
N PRO A 6 -35.28 -15.77 15.69
CA PRO A 6 -34.78 -16.63 14.63
C PRO A 6 -33.28 -16.85 14.81
N GLN A 7 -32.87 -18.11 14.93
CA GLN A 7 -31.46 -18.47 15.05
C GLN A 7 -30.70 -18.07 13.78
N PRO A 8 -29.46 -17.55 13.90
CA PRO A 8 -28.65 -17.19 12.75
C PRO A 8 -28.36 -18.44 11.91
N GLU A 9 -28.88 -18.46 10.69
CA GLU A 9 -28.61 -19.51 9.72
C GLU A 9 -27.12 -19.53 9.41
N ILE A 10 -26.41 -20.55 9.90
CA ILE A 10 -24.98 -20.75 9.61
C ILE A 10 -24.91 -21.16 8.14
N ILE A 11 -24.71 -20.17 7.25
CA ILE A 11 -24.48 -20.40 5.83
C ILE A 11 -23.17 -21.19 5.68
N LYS A 12 -23.28 -22.52 5.62
CA LYS A 12 -22.15 -23.41 5.34
C LYS A 12 -21.69 -23.12 3.91
N LYS A 13 -20.49 -22.56 3.77
CA LYS A 13 -19.87 -22.40 2.45
C LYS A 13 -19.77 -23.76 1.77
N PRO A 14 -20.12 -23.88 0.47
CA PRO A 14 -20.05 -25.14 -0.23
C PRO A 14 -18.61 -25.67 -0.23
N PHE A 15 -18.43 -26.98 -0.04
CA PHE A 15 -17.12 -27.65 0.14
C PHE A 15 -16.08 -27.24 -0.91
N LYS A 16 -16.50 -27.06 -2.17
CA LYS A 16 -15.65 -26.63 -3.28
C LYS A 16 -15.04 -25.24 -3.07
N GLU A 17 -15.79 -24.28 -2.52
CA GLU A 17 -15.28 -22.93 -2.24
C GLU A 17 -14.30 -22.91 -1.08
N LEU A 18 -14.53 -23.77 -0.08
CA LEU A 18 -13.60 -23.94 1.04
C LEU A 18 -12.25 -24.47 0.53
N VAL A 19 -12.26 -25.53 -0.28
CA VAL A 19 -11.04 -26.13 -0.86
C VAL A 19 -10.28 -25.11 -1.71
N LEU A 20 -10.96 -24.39 -2.61
CA LEU A 20 -10.32 -23.36 -3.46
C LEU A 20 -9.68 -22.24 -2.64
N THR A 21 -10.30 -21.88 -1.52
CA THR A 21 -9.77 -20.84 -0.62
C THR A 21 -8.50 -21.31 0.09
N GLN A 22 -8.47 -22.56 0.57
CA GLN A 22 -7.29 -23.12 1.24
C GLN A 22 -6.13 -23.34 0.27
N VAL A 23 -6.40 -23.88 -0.92
CA VAL A 23 -5.38 -24.06 -1.97
C VAL A 23 -4.72 -22.72 -2.33
N ALA A 24 -5.52 -21.66 -2.48
CA ALA A 24 -4.97 -20.34 -2.78
C ALA A 24 -4.09 -19.77 -1.66
N ARG A 25 -4.43 -20.04 -0.38
CA ARG A 25 -3.58 -19.66 0.75
C ARG A 25 -2.26 -20.42 0.72
N LEU A 26 -2.28 -21.73 0.46
CA LEU A 26 -1.07 -22.54 0.33
C LEU A 26 -0.17 -22.05 -0.80
N ILE A 27 -0.73 -21.67 -1.95
CA ILE A 27 0.03 -21.07 -3.06
C ILE A 27 0.71 -19.77 -2.61
N ASN A 28 0.02 -18.91 -1.86
CA ASN A 28 0.62 -17.67 -1.35
C ASN A 28 1.78 -17.94 -0.38
N VAL A 29 1.63 -18.90 0.53
CA VAL A 29 2.71 -19.29 1.46
C VAL A 29 3.90 -19.87 0.69
N ALA A 30 3.65 -20.78 -0.25
CA ALA A 30 4.69 -21.37 -1.09
C ALA A 30 5.42 -20.29 -1.91
N MET A 31 4.70 -19.30 -2.45
CA MET A 31 5.29 -18.17 -3.16
C MET A 31 6.23 -17.37 -2.26
N ILE A 32 5.85 -17.09 -1.00
CA ILE A 32 6.69 -16.31 -0.07
C ILE A 32 7.98 -17.07 0.24
N VAL A 33 7.87 -18.37 0.55
CA VAL A 33 9.04 -19.22 0.83
C VAL A 33 9.94 -19.32 -0.39
N ALA A 34 9.36 -19.56 -1.57
CA ALA A 34 10.11 -19.63 -2.82
C ALA A 34 10.81 -18.30 -3.13
N ALA A 35 10.13 -17.17 -2.96
CA ALA A 35 10.70 -15.86 -3.20
C ALA A 35 11.89 -15.56 -2.26
N TYR A 36 11.76 -15.89 -0.97
CA TYR A 36 12.88 -15.75 -0.02
C TYR A 36 14.08 -16.62 -0.42
N LEU A 37 13.85 -17.90 -0.74
CA LEU A 37 14.93 -18.80 -1.16
C LEU A 37 15.59 -18.38 -2.49
N LEU A 38 14.82 -17.81 -3.42
CA LEU A 38 15.37 -17.31 -4.68
C LEU A 38 16.21 -16.05 -4.44
N ILE A 39 15.73 -15.12 -3.61
CA ILE A 39 16.49 -13.92 -3.23
C ILE A 39 17.77 -14.29 -2.50
N SER A 40 17.74 -15.28 -1.60
CA SER A 40 18.93 -15.73 -0.88
C SER A 40 20.00 -16.38 -1.77
N ASN A 41 19.65 -16.73 -3.00
CA ASN A 41 20.54 -17.31 -4.01
C ASN A 41 20.82 -16.33 -5.17
N ASP A 42 20.56 -15.03 -4.99
CA ASP A 42 20.79 -13.98 -6.00
C ASP A 42 19.97 -14.20 -7.30
N LEU A 43 18.77 -14.76 -7.18
CA LEU A 43 17.84 -15.03 -8.29
C LEU A 43 16.59 -14.14 -8.21
N PHE A 44 16.80 -12.83 -8.04
CA PHE A 44 15.70 -11.87 -7.83
C PHE A 44 14.70 -11.82 -9.00
N GLU A 45 15.17 -11.89 -10.23
CA GLU A 45 14.33 -11.88 -11.44
C GLU A 45 13.38 -13.08 -11.46
N ILE A 46 13.87 -14.25 -11.03
CA ILE A 46 13.05 -15.46 -10.92
C ILE A 46 12.03 -15.29 -9.79
N ALA A 47 12.42 -14.68 -8.67
CA ALA A 47 11.48 -14.39 -7.57
C ALA A 47 10.33 -13.46 -8.03
N LEU A 48 10.63 -12.45 -8.85
CA LEU A 48 9.61 -11.58 -9.46
C LEU A 48 8.65 -12.37 -10.36
N VAL A 49 9.18 -13.25 -11.20
CA VAL A 49 8.37 -14.11 -12.07
C VAL A 49 7.44 -14.99 -11.22
N VAL A 50 7.97 -15.67 -10.21
CA VAL A 50 7.18 -16.52 -9.29
C VAL A 50 6.09 -15.69 -8.59
N PHE A 51 6.40 -14.49 -8.14
CA PHE A 51 5.42 -13.59 -7.53
C PHE A 51 4.30 -13.22 -8.51
N ILE A 52 4.62 -12.82 -9.74
CA ILE A 52 3.61 -12.46 -10.75
C ILE A 52 2.73 -13.66 -11.10
N PHE A 53 3.33 -14.85 -11.29
CA PHE A 53 2.59 -16.09 -11.56
C PHE A 53 1.68 -16.49 -10.38
N SER A 54 2.05 -16.20 -9.13
CA SER A 54 1.17 -16.43 -7.97
C SER A 54 -0.12 -15.62 -8.03
N LYS A 55 -0.15 -14.51 -8.81
CA LYS A 55 -1.34 -13.69 -9.06
C LYS A 55 -2.19 -14.20 -10.22
N TRP A 56 -2.10 -15.50 -10.56
CA TRP A 56 -2.82 -16.17 -11.65
C TRP A 56 -4.30 -15.77 -11.81
N ARG A 57 -5.00 -15.43 -10.71
CA ARG A 57 -6.39 -14.94 -10.72
C ARG A 57 -6.60 -13.68 -11.57
N ILE A 58 -5.58 -12.86 -11.80
CA ILE A 58 -5.64 -11.70 -12.69
C ILE A 58 -5.83 -12.18 -14.15
N PHE A 59 -5.08 -13.20 -14.55
CA PHE A 59 -4.97 -13.67 -15.93
C PHE A 59 -5.93 -14.81 -16.29
N PHE A 60 -6.46 -15.55 -15.31
CA PHE A 60 -7.41 -16.65 -15.52
C PHE A 60 -8.83 -16.19 -15.93
N THR A 61 -8.96 -14.93 -16.34
CA THR A 61 -10.23 -14.33 -16.76
C THR A 61 -10.20 -13.99 -18.25
N ARG A 62 -11.35 -13.58 -18.82
CA ARG A 62 -11.43 -13.16 -20.23
C ARG A 62 -10.36 -12.09 -20.50
N PRO A 63 -9.53 -12.19 -21.56
CA PRO A 63 -8.44 -11.24 -21.84
C PRO A 63 -8.83 -9.77 -21.77
N ARG A 64 -10.03 -9.42 -22.26
CA ARG A 64 -10.59 -8.06 -22.19
C ARG A 64 -10.76 -7.51 -20.77
N LEU A 65 -10.74 -8.35 -19.74
CA LEU A 65 -10.89 -7.99 -18.33
C LEU A 65 -9.56 -7.97 -17.56
N TRP A 66 -8.45 -8.36 -18.18
CA TRP A 66 -7.14 -8.42 -17.51
C TRP A 66 -6.74 -7.06 -16.96
N PHE A 67 -6.91 -5.99 -17.74
CA PHE A 67 -6.62 -4.62 -17.29
C PHE A 67 -7.45 -4.24 -16.05
N THR A 68 -8.75 -4.53 -16.07
CA THR A 68 -9.63 -4.27 -14.93
C THR A 68 -9.19 -5.06 -13.69
N ASN A 69 -8.82 -6.34 -13.85
CA ASN A 69 -8.38 -7.18 -12.75
C ASN A 69 -7.01 -6.79 -12.19
N LEU A 70 -6.09 -6.37 -13.06
CA LEU A 70 -4.78 -5.85 -12.69
C LEU A 70 -4.95 -4.58 -11.86
N VAL A 71 -5.70 -3.61 -12.40
CA VAL A 71 -5.99 -2.34 -11.71
C VAL A 71 -6.71 -2.58 -10.37
N ASN A 72 -7.57 -3.59 -10.30
CA ASN A 72 -8.27 -3.97 -9.07
C ASN A 72 -7.37 -4.63 -8.03
N SER A 73 -6.25 -5.22 -8.47
CA SER A 73 -5.25 -5.87 -7.62
C SER A 73 -4.00 -5.02 -7.44
N LEU A 74 -4.00 -3.80 -7.96
CA LEU A 74 -2.78 -2.98 -8.09
C LEU A 74 -2.17 -2.68 -6.72
N CYS A 75 -2.99 -2.37 -5.71
CA CYS A 75 -2.53 -2.18 -4.33
C CYS A 75 -1.77 -3.42 -3.78
N ASP A 76 -2.30 -4.62 -4.01
CA ASP A 76 -1.67 -5.88 -3.58
C ASP A 76 -0.40 -6.21 -4.38
N VAL A 77 -0.38 -5.89 -5.68
CA VAL A 77 0.80 -6.06 -6.54
C VAL A 77 1.89 -5.07 -6.12
N THR A 78 1.56 -3.79 -5.98
CA THR A 78 2.48 -2.73 -5.56
C THR A 78 3.10 -3.07 -4.20
N PHE A 79 2.29 -3.37 -3.17
CA PHE A 79 2.83 -3.74 -1.86
C PHE A 79 3.74 -4.98 -1.94
N GLY A 80 3.32 -6.03 -2.63
CA GLY A 80 4.13 -7.25 -2.73
C GLY A 80 5.46 -7.04 -3.45
N LEU A 81 5.47 -6.29 -4.57
CA LEU A 81 6.70 -5.94 -5.28
C LEU A 81 7.63 -5.08 -4.42
N SER A 82 7.07 -4.14 -3.65
CA SER A 82 7.82 -3.32 -2.69
C SER A 82 8.55 -4.17 -1.67
N ILE A 83 7.83 -5.08 -1.00
CA ILE A 83 8.45 -5.95 0.01
C ILE A 83 9.48 -6.89 -0.60
N LEU A 84 9.24 -7.45 -1.79
CA LEU A 84 10.21 -8.31 -2.47
C LEU A 84 11.50 -7.57 -2.83
N ARG A 85 11.39 -6.35 -3.33
CA ARG A 85 12.57 -5.56 -3.67
C ARG A 85 13.31 -5.09 -2.42
N LEU A 86 12.61 -4.72 -1.35
CA LEU A 86 13.25 -4.45 -0.05
C LEU A 86 13.95 -5.68 0.51
N MET A 87 13.37 -6.88 0.34
CA MET A 87 14.04 -8.12 0.76
C MET A 87 15.36 -8.30 0.03
N GLU A 88 15.40 -8.10 -1.29
CA GLU A 88 16.63 -8.20 -2.06
C GLU A 88 17.67 -7.14 -1.67
N LEU A 89 17.25 -5.89 -1.46
CA LEU A 89 18.17 -4.83 -1.04
C LEU A 89 18.79 -5.07 0.35
N TYR A 90 18.00 -5.62 1.29
CA TYR A 90 18.44 -5.79 2.67
C TYR A 90 18.97 -7.18 3.00
N TYR A 91 18.80 -8.18 2.12
CA TYR A 91 19.34 -9.52 2.35
C TYR A 91 20.87 -9.54 2.55
N PRO A 92 21.68 -8.83 1.73
CA PRO A 92 23.13 -8.77 1.93
C PRO A 92 23.56 -7.98 3.18
N VAL A 93 22.69 -7.10 3.70
CA VAL A 93 22.97 -6.26 4.88
C VAL A 93 22.76 -7.06 6.15
N ASP A 94 21.58 -7.65 6.30
CA ASP A 94 21.23 -8.52 7.42
C ASP A 94 20.09 -9.46 7.01
N GLU A 95 20.38 -10.76 6.98
CA GLU A 95 19.42 -11.81 6.67
C GLU A 95 18.17 -11.75 7.58
N GLN A 96 18.31 -11.32 8.84
CA GLN A 96 17.18 -11.22 9.77
C GLN A 96 16.16 -10.17 9.30
N ILE A 97 16.61 -9.10 8.64
CA ILE A 97 15.73 -8.09 8.03
C ILE A 97 14.94 -8.71 6.89
N ALA A 98 15.61 -9.49 6.02
CA ALA A 98 14.94 -10.18 4.92
C ALA A 98 13.92 -11.21 5.41
N ILE A 99 14.22 -11.96 6.48
CA ILE A 99 13.26 -12.85 7.15
C ILE A 99 12.08 -12.06 7.72
N GLY A 100 12.34 -10.92 8.36
CA GLY A 100 11.31 -10.01 8.87
C GLY A 100 10.38 -9.51 7.77
N LEU A 101 10.94 -9.12 6.62
CA LEU A 101 10.19 -8.69 5.44
C LEU A 101 9.39 -9.84 4.80
N ALA A 102 9.93 -11.06 4.77
CA ALA A 102 9.15 -12.24 4.38
C ALA A 102 7.95 -12.46 5.33
N GLY A 103 8.16 -12.25 6.64
CA GLY A 103 7.10 -12.23 7.64
C GLY A 103 6.04 -11.15 7.39
N VAL A 104 6.45 -9.94 7.00
CA VAL A 104 5.53 -8.86 6.59
C VAL A 104 4.70 -9.28 5.37
N LEU A 105 5.33 -9.90 4.36
CA LEU A 105 4.63 -10.39 3.17
C LEU A 105 3.64 -11.51 3.51
N PHE A 106 3.99 -12.39 4.46
CA PHE A 106 3.11 -13.42 5.00
C PHE A 106 1.89 -12.82 5.71
N ILE A 107 2.10 -11.89 6.63
CA ILE A 107 1.02 -11.17 7.34
C ILE A 107 0.11 -10.47 6.31
N TRP A 108 0.69 -9.83 5.30
CA TRP A 108 -0.08 -9.18 4.25
C TRP A 108 -0.99 -10.16 3.51
N GLN A 109 -0.44 -11.27 2.97
CA GLN A 109 -1.21 -12.20 2.13
C GLN A 109 -2.27 -12.99 2.91
N LEU A 110 -2.00 -13.38 4.16
CA LEU A 110 -2.89 -14.26 4.92
C LEU A 110 -3.84 -13.52 5.86
N ILE A 111 -3.42 -12.38 6.41
CA ILE A 111 -4.15 -11.68 7.48
C ILE A 111 -4.74 -10.38 6.95
N LEU A 112 -3.93 -9.47 6.43
CA LEU A 112 -4.41 -8.13 6.07
C LEU A 112 -5.27 -8.15 4.81
N LYS A 113 -4.79 -8.76 3.73
CA LYS A 113 -5.45 -8.75 2.41
C LYS A 113 -6.89 -9.29 2.42
N PRO A 114 -7.23 -10.38 3.14
CA PRO A 114 -8.61 -10.88 3.18
C PRO A 114 -9.60 -9.96 3.91
N LEU A 115 -9.13 -8.99 4.69
CA LEU A 115 -10.00 -8.07 5.42
C LEU A 115 -10.66 -7.08 4.44
N THR A 116 -11.97 -6.92 4.57
CA THR A 116 -12.80 -6.08 3.68
C THR A 116 -13.44 -4.89 4.37
N SER A 117 -13.25 -4.74 5.70
CA SER A 117 -13.81 -3.61 6.44
C SER A 117 -13.25 -2.27 5.94
N HIS A 118 -13.99 -1.18 6.13
CA HIS A 118 -13.57 0.15 5.70
C HIS A 118 -12.21 0.56 6.28
N TRP A 119 -12.02 0.27 7.58
CA TRP A 119 -10.74 0.50 8.23
C TRP A 119 -9.63 -0.35 7.63
N ALA A 120 -9.87 -1.64 7.38
CA ALA A 120 -8.83 -2.53 6.87
C ALA A 120 -8.37 -2.15 5.46
N VAL A 121 -9.29 -1.73 4.59
CA VAL A 121 -8.92 -1.29 3.23
C VAL A 121 -8.14 0.02 3.26
N ARG A 122 -8.46 0.94 4.17
CA ARG A 122 -7.64 2.15 4.39
C ARG A 122 -6.25 1.80 4.89
N LEU A 123 -6.14 0.89 5.85
CA LEU A 123 -4.85 0.41 6.35
C LEU A 123 -4.03 -0.27 5.23
N GLN A 124 -4.65 -1.13 4.43
CA GLN A 124 -3.99 -1.76 3.28
C GLN A 124 -3.45 -0.71 2.30
N ALA A 125 -4.24 0.31 1.97
CA ALA A 125 -3.81 1.35 1.05
C ALA A 125 -2.70 2.24 1.63
N LEU A 126 -2.76 2.54 2.94
CA LEU A 126 -1.71 3.28 3.65
C LEU A 126 -0.38 2.50 3.63
N LEU A 127 -0.44 1.21 4.02
CA LEU A 127 0.73 0.34 3.99
C LEU A 127 1.29 0.17 2.57
N CYS A 128 0.41 0.06 1.56
CA CYS A 128 0.81 0.03 0.15
C CYS A 128 1.61 1.27 -0.24
N ILE A 129 1.13 2.49 0.05
CA ILE A 129 1.84 3.68 -0.39
C ILE A 129 3.12 3.94 0.41
N VAL A 130 3.14 3.60 1.69
CA VAL A 130 4.34 3.69 2.53
C VAL A 130 5.39 2.70 2.04
N ALA A 131 5.05 1.41 1.89
CA ALA A 131 5.99 0.40 1.40
C ALA A 131 6.52 0.74 -0.01
N ALA A 132 5.64 1.21 -0.90
CA ALA A 132 6.03 1.63 -2.24
C ALA A 132 7.03 2.78 -2.21
N ASN A 133 6.74 3.86 -1.50
CA ASN A 133 7.66 4.99 -1.45
C ASN A 133 8.93 4.67 -0.66
N THR A 134 8.88 3.82 0.38
CA THR A 134 10.13 3.33 1.00
C THR A 134 11.00 2.64 -0.05
N THR A 135 10.43 1.71 -0.81
CA THR A 135 11.20 0.96 -1.83
C THR A 135 11.72 1.86 -2.95
N ILE A 136 10.84 2.68 -3.54
CA ILE A 136 11.18 3.54 -4.67
C ILE A 136 12.29 4.50 -4.30
N TRP A 137 12.18 5.15 -3.15
CA TRP A 137 13.15 6.15 -2.73
C TRP A 137 14.43 5.52 -2.18
N THR A 138 14.39 4.31 -1.61
CA THR A 138 15.62 3.56 -1.31
C THR A 138 16.37 3.17 -2.59
N LEU A 139 15.67 2.75 -3.65
CA LEU A 139 16.31 2.48 -4.94
C LEU A 139 16.88 3.74 -5.58
N TYR A 140 16.18 4.87 -5.48
CA TYR A 140 16.67 6.15 -5.99
C TYR A 140 17.94 6.64 -5.28
N ALA A 141 18.20 6.19 -4.04
CA ALA A 141 19.43 6.51 -3.34
C ALA A 141 20.69 5.97 -4.05
N ASP A 142 20.53 4.95 -4.91
CA ASP A 142 21.58 4.45 -5.80
C ASP A 142 21.26 4.83 -7.26
N PRO A 143 22.00 5.78 -7.87
CA PRO A 143 21.78 6.24 -9.23
C PRO A 143 21.84 5.13 -10.29
N ASP A 144 22.60 4.05 -10.04
CA ASP A 144 22.73 2.93 -10.98
C ASP A 144 21.47 2.03 -10.95
N MET A 145 20.69 2.09 -9.87
CA MET A 145 19.46 1.30 -9.72
C MET A 145 18.22 2.01 -10.27
N LEU A 146 18.05 3.31 -10.00
CA LEU A 146 16.81 4.00 -10.38
C LEU A 146 17.00 5.48 -10.69
N HIS A 147 16.68 5.86 -11.93
CA HIS A 147 16.67 7.26 -12.34
C HIS A 147 15.50 8.02 -11.72
N GLY A 148 15.71 9.30 -11.36
CA GLY A 148 14.72 10.11 -10.64
C GLY A 148 13.38 10.30 -11.35
N SER A 149 13.36 10.44 -12.68
CA SER A 149 12.10 10.52 -13.44
C SER A 149 11.27 9.24 -13.34
N LEU A 150 11.92 8.08 -13.28
CA LEU A 150 11.27 6.78 -13.08
C LEU A 150 10.79 6.63 -11.63
N ALA A 151 11.55 7.12 -10.65
CA ALA A 151 11.10 7.18 -9.26
C ALA A 151 9.80 8.00 -9.12
N VAL A 152 9.73 9.17 -9.76
CA VAL A 152 8.51 10.00 -9.81
C VAL A 152 7.33 9.24 -10.42
N LEU A 153 7.55 8.59 -11.57
CA LEU A 153 6.50 7.81 -12.25
C LEU A 153 6.00 6.65 -11.38
N LEU A 154 6.89 5.92 -10.72
CA LEU A 154 6.52 4.81 -9.84
C LEU A 154 5.76 5.30 -8.60
N SER A 155 6.14 6.44 -8.01
CA SER A 155 5.40 7.06 -6.90
C SER A 155 3.98 7.48 -7.32
N ILE A 156 3.82 7.99 -8.55
CA ILE A 156 2.50 8.29 -9.14
C ILE A 156 1.65 7.03 -9.28
N ILE A 157 2.23 5.92 -9.77
CA ILE A 157 1.54 4.63 -9.90
C ILE A 157 1.13 4.10 -8.53
N ALA A 158 2.02 4.18 -7.53
CA ALA A 158 1.73 3.78 -6.16
C ALA A 158 0.59 4.61 -5.53
N ALA A 159 0.58 5.92 -5.76
CA ALA A 159 -0.50 6.80 -5.32
C ALA A 159 -1.83 6.47 -5.99
N TYR A 160 -1.82 6.19 -7.29
CA TYR A 160 -3.01 5.73 -7.99
C TYR A 160 -3.53 4.40 -7.41
N ALA A 161 -2.63 3.45 -7.14
CA ALA A 161 -2.97 2.14 -6.57
C ALA A 161 -3.64 2.27 -5.20
N SER A 162 -3.04 3.03 -4.27
CA SER A 162 -3.57 3.23 -2.92
C SER A 162 -4.87 4.04 -2.92
N GLY A 163 -4.92 5.15 -3.67
CA GLY A 163 -6.10 6.00 -3.77
C GLY A 163 -7.29 5.26 -4.34
N ARG A 164 -7.09 4.53 -5.44
CA ARG A 164 -8.15 3.71 -6.04
C ARG A 164 -8.63 2.61 -5.10
N HIS A 165 -7.73 1.98 -4.35
CA HIS A 165 -8.09 0.90 -3.41
C HIS A 165 -9.11 1.37 -2.36
N VAL A 166 -8.88 2.54 -1.75
CA VAL A 166 -9.82 3.13 -0.76
C VAL A 166 -11.11 3.59 -1.42
N LEU A 167 -10.98 4.28 -2.55
CA LEU A 167 -12.11 4.91 -3.24
C LEU A 167 -13.11 3.91 -3.84
N ARG A 168 -12.71 2.64 -4.02
CA ARG A 168 -13.61 1.57 -4.49
C ARG A 168 -14.68 1.16 -3.48
N GLN A 169 -14.50 1.46 -2.20
CA GLN A 169 -15.48 1.14 -1.15
C GLN A 169 -16.59 2.18 -0.99
N VAL A 170 -16.52 3.28 -1.74
CA VAL A 170 -17.52 4.35 -1.65
C VAL A 170 -18.74 3.94 -2.49
N ASP A 171 -19.85 3.61 -1.81
CA ASP A 171 -21.04 2.97 -2.39
C ASP A 171 -21.77 3.78 -3.47
N SER A 172 -22.34 3.07 -4.45
CA SER A 172 -22.68 3.55 -5.79
C SER A 172 -23.89 4.49 -5.92
N GLU A 173 -23.62 5.68 -6.45
CA GLU A 173 -24.47 6.49 -7.33
C GLU A 173 -23.59 6.93 -8.51
N LYS A 174 -24.11 7.08 -9.74
CA LYS A 174 -23.31 7.58 -10.89
C LYS A 174 -22.59 8.90 -10.58
N ILE A 175 -23.25 9.79 -9.84
CA ILE A 175 -22.69 11.07 -9.36
C ILE A 175 -21.44 10.83 -8.49
N ARG A 176 -21.40 9.72 -7.76
CA ARG A 176 -20.28 9.34 -6.89
C ARG A 176 -19.09 8.78 -7.65
N GLU A 177 -19.29 8.18 -8.82
CA GLU A 177 -18.19 7.73 -9.68
C GLU A 177 -17.42 8.90 -10.30
N GLU A 178 -18.11 9.96 -10.72
CA GLU A 178 -17.46 11.19 -11.17
C GLU A 178 -16.66 11.87 -10.06
N ILE A 179 -17.26 11.99 -8.87
CA ILE A 179 -16.59 12.55 -7.69
C ILE A 179 -15.35 11.71 -7.33
N ARG A 180 -15.46 10.37 -7.38
CA ARG A 180 -14.35 9.44 -7.16
C ARG A 180 -13.21 9.68 -8.13
N GLY A 181 -13.51 9.86 -9.42
CA GLY A 181 -12.54 10.20 -10.44
C GLY A 181 -11.82 11.51 -10.14
N LYS A 182 -12.57 12.57 -9.78
CA LYS A 182 -12.01 13.88 -9.42
C LYS A 182 -11.09 13.80 -8.20
N ILE A 183 -11.52 13.13 -7.13
CA ILE A 183 -10.70 12.95 -5.92
C ILE A 183 -9.42 12.17 -6.23
N LEU A 184 -9.52 11.10 -7.01
CA LEU A 184 -8.36 10.30 -7.41
C LEU A 184 -7.38 11.14 -8.24
N THR A 185 -7.86 11.95 -9.18
CA THR A 185 -7.01 12.84 -9.98
C THR A 185 -6.30 13.88 -9.09
N VAL A 186 -7.02 14.51 -8.16
CA VAL A 186 -6.42 15.45 -7.20
C VAL A 186 -5.35 14.77 -6.36
N TRP A 187 -5.64 13.57 -5.85
CA TRP A 187 -4.67 12.80 -5.07
C TRP A 187 -3.41 12.47 -5.87
N VAL A 188 -3.57 11.93 -7.07
CA VAL A 188 -2.44 11.59 -7.94
C VAL A 188 -1.63 12.83 -8.32
N PHE A 189 -2.28 13.98 -8.51
CA PHE A 189 -1.60 15.25 -8.79
C PHE A 189 -0.80 15.77 -7.59
N ILE A 190 -1.33 15.64 -6.36
CA ILE A 190 -0.58 15.94 -5.13
C ILE A 190 0.62 15.00 -5.00
N ALA A 191 0.40 13.70 -5.20
CA ALA A 191 1.47 12.70 -5.18
C ALA A 191 2.56 12.97 -6.22
N ALA A 192 2.21 13.42 -7.43
CA ALA A 192 3.17 13.79 -8.45
C ALA A 192 4.06 14.96 -8.01
N GLN A 193 3.46 16.00 -7.40
CA GLN A 193 4.21 17.15 -6.87
C GLN A 193 5.10 16.76 -5.70
N LEU A 194 4.61 15.92 -4.78
CA LEU A 194 5.42 15.39 -3.69
C LEU A 194 6.60 14.58 -4.22
N ALA A 195 6.35 13.67 -5.16
CA ALA A 195 7.40 12.86 -5.75
C ALA A 195 8.45 13.71 -6.47
N TRP A 196 8.03 14.71 -7.23
CA TRP A 196 8.94 15.65 -7.88
C TRP A 196 9.75 16.45 -6.85
N PHE A 197 9.14 16.88 -5.76
CA PHE A 197 9.85 17.56 -4.67
C PHE A 197 10.93 16.66 -4.04
N PHE A 198 10.60 15.40 -3.73
CA PHE A 198 11.56 14.45 -3.16
C PHE A 198 12.62 13.99 -4.16
N TRP A 199 12.37 14.08 -5.47
CA TRP A 199 13.44 13.86 -6.44
C TRP A 199 14.60 14.83 -6.21
N LEU A 200 14.31 16.09 -5.87
CA LEU A 200 15.33 17.11 -5.63
C LEU A 200 15.82 17.14 -4.17
N TRP A 201 14.92 16.89 -3.21
CA TRP A 201 15.19 17.10 -1.79
C TRP A 201 14.63 15.96 -0.92
N ASN A 202 15.18 14.76 -1.08
CA ASN A 202 14.90 13.65 -0.17
C ASN A 202 15.95 13.55 0.94
N VAL A 203 15.50 13.25 2.15
CA VAL A 203 16.37 12.96 3.29
C VAL A 203 16.13 11.54 3.77
N TYR A 204 17.18 10.85 4.17
CA TYR A 204 17.14 9.47 4.64
C TYR A 204 17.38 9.42 6.14
N TYR A 205 16.42 8.86 6.88
CA TYR A 205 16.53 8.69 8.33
C TYR A 205 17.04 7.28 8.64
N GLY A 206 18.23 7.17 9.21
CA GLY A 206 18.79 5.88 9.63
C GLY A 206 18.15 5.37 10.93
N LEU A 207 17.61 4.15 10.89
CA LEU A 207 17.16 3.41 12.06
C LEU A 207 18.34 2.63 12.64
N ARG A 208 18.98 3.19 13.67
CA ARG A 208 20.19 2.64 14.32
C ARG A 208 20.05 1.20 14.82
N LEU A 209 18.84 0.67 14.98
CA LEU A 209 18.62 -0.70 15.43
C LEU A 209 18.76 -1.74 14.32
N PHE A 210 18.61 -1.37 13.05
CA PHE A 210 18.49 -2.31 11.94
C PHE A 210 19.32 -1.92 10.71
N ASP A 211 20.16 -0.88 10.78
CA ASP A 211 20.87 -0.32 9.62
C ASP A 211 19.98 -0.12 8.39
N VAL A 212 18.69 0.15 8.63
CA VAL A 212 17.69 0.46 7.62
C VAL A 212 17.55 1.96 7.51
N TYR A 213 17.50 2.46 6.28
CA TYR A 213 17.19 3.85 5.99
C TYR A 213 15.71 3.97 5.62
N VAL A 214 15.03 4.93 6.26
CA VAL A 214 13.65 5.28 5.93
C VAL A 214 13.67 6.60 5.16
N PRO A 215 13.28 6.61 3.88
CA PRO A 215 13.17 7.84 3.11
C PRO A 215 12.08 8.76 3.68
N GLN A 216 12.39 10.05 3.84
CA GLN A 216 11.44 11.07 4.29
C GLN A 216 10.20 11.12 3.40
N ALA A 217 10.37 10.89 2.09
CA ALA A 217 9.29 10.74 1.14
C ALA A 217 8.22 9.74 1.62
N ALA A 218 8.61 8.53 2.04
CA ALA A 218 7.67 7.50 2.49
C ALA A 218 6.80 7.95 3.67
N ILE A 219 7.42 8.68 4.60
CA ILE A 219 6.74 9.24 5.79
C ILE A 219 5.74 10.31 5.36
N ILE A 220 6.16 11.26 4.52
CA ILE A 220 5.29 12.36 4.06
C ILE A 220 4.13 11.82 3.21
N PHE A 221 4.39 10.89 2.28
CA PHE A 221 3.33 10.21 1.54
C PHE A 221 2.32 9.52 2.45
N GLY A 222 2.78 8.82 3.50
CA GLY A 222 1.91 8.15 4.47
C GLY A 222 1.05 9.13 5.28
N ILE A 223 1.63 10.23 5.75
CA ILE A 223 0.92 11.26 6.52
C ILE A 223 -0.12 11.97 5.65
N THR A 224 0.27 12.40 4.44
CA THR A 224 -0.66 13.05 3.50
C THR A 224 -1.78 12.10 3.09
N PHE A 225 -1.49 10.82 2.85
CA PHE A 225 -2.54 9.84 2.54
C PHE A 225 -3.49 9.61 3.71
N SER A 226 -2.98 9.55 4.94
CA SER A 226 -3.80 9.40 6.15
C SER A 226 -4.74 10.60 6.35
N TYR A 227 -4.26 11.81 6.08
CA TYR A 227 -5.08 13.02 6.08
C TYR A 227 -6.20 12.95 5.02
N LEU A 228 -5.90 12.54 3.79
CA LEU A 228 -6.93 12.36 2.76
C LEU A 228 -7.95 11.28 3.14
N GLY A 229 -7.50 10.20 3.78
CA GLY A 229 -8.38 9.16 4.32
C GLY A 229 -9.36 9.70 5.39
N SER A 230 -8.92 10.63 6.24
CA SER A 230 -9.78 11.26 7.25
C SER A 230 -10.79 12.25 6.66
N VAL A 231 -10.44 12.93 5.56
CA VAL A 231 -11.38 13.75 4.79
C VAL A 231 -12.43 12.88 4.08
N LEU A 232 -12.06 11.70 3.58
CA LEU A 232 -13.01 10.76 2.97
C LEU A 232 -13.98 10.16 4.00
N LEU A 233 -13.52 9.94 5.24
CA LEU A 233 -14.36 9.55 6.37
C LEU A 233 -15.48 10.57 6.64
N TYR A 234 -15.16 11.86 6.54
CA TYR A 234 -16.11 12.95 6.75
C TYR A 234 -17.28 12.93 5.75
N GLN A 235 -17.07 12.40 4.53
CA GLN A 235 -18.09 12.40 3.47
C GLN A 235 -19.07 11.21 3.55
N GLN A 236 -18.90 10.28 4.49
CA GLN A 236 -19.87 9.21 4.71
C GLN A 236 -21.10 9.75 5.46
N PRO A 237 -22.33 9.39 5.05
CA PRO A 237 -23.55 9.93 5.65
C PRO A 237 -23.82 9.27 7.00
N GLU A 238 -23.33 9.87 8.09
CA GLU A 238 -23.83 9.62 9.45
C GLU A 238 -24.41 10.91 10.06
N GLU A 239 -25.47 10.75 10.85
CA GLU A 239 -26.42 11.76 11.33
C GLU A 239 -25.86 12.82 12.31
N SER A 240 -24.58 12.80 12.68
CA SER A 240 -23.99 13.73 13.66
C SER A 240 -23.07 14.79 13.05
N LYS A 241 -23.66 15.81 12.43
CA LYS A 241 -22.95 16.85 11.64
C LYS A 241 -22.15 17.95 12.41
N PRO A 242 -22.32 18.24 13.73
CA PRO A 242 -21.53 19.30 14.38
C PRO A 242 -20.18 18.87 14.98
N SER A 243 -20.00 17.60 15.41
CA SER A 243 -18.69 17.12 15.93
C SER A 243 -17.66 16.89 14.81
N SER A 244 -18.15 16.67 13.59
CA SER A 244 -17.36 16.30 12.43
C SER A 244 -16.51 17.45 11.84
N ARG A 245 -16.99 18.70 11.88
CA ARG A 245 -16.18 19.87 11.45
C ARG A 245 -15.00 20.11 12.38
N ARG A 246 -15.20 19.92 13.70
CA ARG A 246 -14.10 20.01 14.68
C ARG A 246 -13.07 18.91 14.45
N PHE A 247 -13.51 17.68 14.16
CA PHE A 247 -12.61 16.60 13.79
C PHE A 247 -11.80 16.93 12.53
N MET A 248 -12.43 17.42 11.46
CA MET A 248 -11.71 17.81 10.23
C MET A 248 -10.70 18.93 10.49
N VAL A 249 -11.09 19.98 11.22
CA VAL A 249 -10.17 21.08 11.60
C VAL A 249 -9.01 20.56 12.45
N GLN A 250 -9.27 19.66 13.40
CA GLN A 250 -8.22 19.02 14.20
C GLN A 250 -7.27 18.22 13.31
N GLN A 251 -7.78 17.42 12.37
CA GLN A 251 -6.94 16.65 11.44
C GLN A 251 -6.10 17.55 10.54
N THR A 252 -6.67 18.66 10.03
CA THR A 252 -5.92 19.63 9.22
C THR A 252 -4.83 20.31 10.05
N ILE A 253 -5.12 20.71 11.29
CA ILE A 253 -4.15 21.33 12.20
C ILE A 253 -3.04 20.32 12.53
N SER A 254 -3.37 19.08 12.90
CA SER A 254 -2.39 18.03 13.18
C SER A 254 -1.52 17.74 11.97
N TYR A 255 -2.10 17.59 10.77
CA TYR A 255 -1.35 17.43 9.53
C TYR A 255 -0.38 18.60 9.30
N SER A 256 -0.86 19.83 9.45
CA SER A 256 -0.06 21.04 9.22
C SER A 256 1.10 21.13 10.22
N ILE A 257 0.84 20.87 11.50
CA ILE A 257 1.87 20.86 12.54
C ILE A 257 2.93 19.79 12.26
N ILE A 258 2.51 18.57 11.92
CA ILE A 258 3.45 17.47 11.63
C ILE A 258 4.30 17.81 10.40
N MET A 259 3.69 18.33 9.33
CA MET A 259 4.42 18.73 8.12
C MET A 259 5.42 19.85 8.40
N VAL A 260 5.01 20.90 9.14
CA VAL A 260 5.92 21.99 9.52
C VAL A 260 7.04 21.48 10.42
N ALA A 261 6.72 20.63 11.40
CA ALA A 261 7.74 20.04 12.27
C ALA A 261 8.75 19.23 11.46
N ILE A 262 8.29 18.38 10.54
CA ILE A 262 9.19 17.62 9.66
C ILE A 262 10.05 18.59 8.83
N ILE A 263 9.47 19.60 8.20
CA ILE A 263 10.22 20.53 7.33
C ILE A 263 11.25 21.34 8.14
N VAL A 264 10.88 21.87 9.31
CA VAL A 264 11.76 22.72 10.13
C VAL A 264 12.85 21.92 10.83
N LEU A 265 12.52 20.72 11.31
CA LEU A 265 13.47 19.87 12.03
C LEU A 265 14.36 19.04 11.08
N THR A 266 14.02 18.98 9.79
CA THR A 266 14.87 18.32 8.79
C THR A 266 16.15 19.13 8.61
N ASN A 267 17.29 18.47 8.82
CA ASN A 267 18.58 19.06 8.50
C ASN A 267 18.80 18.99 6.99
N TRP A 268 18.41 20.04 6.27
CA TRP A 268 18.52 20.11 4.81
C TRP A 268 19.97 20.17 4.31
N ASN A 269 20.95 20.46 5.18
CA ASN A 269 22.37 20.42 4.83
C ASN A 269 22.93 18.98 4.70
N THR A 270 22.16 17.95 5.06
CA THR A 270 22.57 16.55 4.97
C THR A 270 21.84 15.77 3.87
N SER A 271 21.19 16.45 2.91
CA SER A 271 20.76 15.78 1.67
C SER A 271 22.02 15.33 0.93
N ILE A 272 22.35 14.05 1.07
CA ILE A 272 23.51 13.42 0.43
C ILE A 272 23.35 13.59 -1.09
N GLN A 273 24.39 14.16 -1.71
CA GLN A 273 24.58 14.19 -3.17
C GLN A 273 24.81 12.78 -3.69
#